data_AF-A0A968Y6R7-F1
#
_entry.id   AF-A0A968Y6R7-F1
#
_cell.length_a   1.000
_cell.length_b   1.000
_cell.length_c   1.000
_cell.angle_alpha   90.00
_cell.angle_beta   90.00
_cell.angle_gamma   90.00
#
_symmetry.space_group_name_H-M   'P 1'
#
loop_
_entity.id
_entity.type
_entity.pdbx_description
1 polymer ?
#
loop_
_entity_poly.entity_id
_entity_poly.type
_entity_poly.pdbx_seq_one_letter_code
_entity_poly.pdbx_strand_id
1 'polypeptide(L)'
;MRKLILFKADKGEIGKYRQATDTKIGESFYRVANAGSVPSLIDTIAEYYSSSNKPAPQPGYRLTETLPENREYFRDSGWEVVRVDEFTSNVPSIGGGGFDSIYICYCAYKPLTLEDNWTKKAHRLPTSLDSFEGNEKAYEAWLKTQPETVREESKAAT
;
A
#
# COMPACT_ATOMS: atom_id res chain seq x y z
N MET A 1 -17.23 -4.52 -2.86
CA MET A 1 -17.06 -3.76 -4.11
C MET A 1 -15.61 -3.88 -4.55
N ARG A 2 -15.34 -4.32 -5.78
CA ARG A 2 -14.00 -4.50 -6.35
C ARG A 2 -13.52 -3.18 -6.95
N LYS A 3 -12.36 -2.72 -6.51
CA LYS A 3 -11.79 -1.42 -6.85
C LYS A 3 -10.40 -1.63 -7.41
N LEU A 4 -10.12 -1.00 -8.55
CA LEU A 4 -8.75 -0.79 -9.01
C LEU A 4 -8.32 0.60 -8.56
N ILE A 5 -7.19 0.70 -7.86
CA ILE A 5 -6.65 1.98 -7.40
C ILE A 5 -5.27 2.17 -8.04
N LEU A 6 -5.14 3.23 -8.83
CA LEU A 6 -3.91 3.61 -9.50
C LEU A 6 -3.35 4.87 -8.85
N PHE A 7 -2.11 4.82 -8.39
CA PHE A 7 -1.40 6.00 -7.92
C PHE A 7 -0.48 6.51 -9.02
N LYS A 8 -0.74 7.72 -9.48
CA LYS A 8 0.05 8.37 -10.52
C LYS A 8 0.70 9.63 -9.97
N ALA A 9 1.94 9.89 -10.36
CA ALA A 9 2.55 11.18 -10.14
C ALA A 9 1.79 12.24 -10.94
N ASP A 10 1.51 13.37 -10.30
CA ASP A 10 0.98 14.52 -11.01
C ASP A 10 2.04 15.12 -11.95
N LYS A 11 1.60 15.94 -12.91
CA LYS A 11 2.45 16.42 -14.00
C LYS A 11 3.72 17.11 -13.48
N GLY A 12 4.87 16.53 -13.82
CA GLY A 12 6.19 17.07 -13.46
C GLY A 12 6.72 16.64 -12.09
N GLU A 13 5.94 15.95 -11.27
CA GLU A 13 6.34 15.53 -9.92
C GLU A 13 7.42 14.43 -9.94
N ILE A 14 7.40 13.55 -10.94
CA ILE A 14 8.49 12.58 -11.14
C ILE A 14 9.82 13.27 -11.42
N GLY A 15 9.81 14.38 -12.15
CA GLY A 15 11.02 15.15 -12.41
C GLY A 15 11.61 15.69 -11.10
N LYS A 16 10.75 16.26 -10.25
CA LYS A 16 11.13 16.77 -8.92
C LYS A 16 11.67 15.66 -8.03
N TYR A 17 10.97 14.52 -7.96
CA TYR A 17 11.42 13.34 -7.22
C TYR A 17 12.84 12.94 -7.61
N ARG A 18 13.06 12.71 -8.92
CA ARG A 18 14.37 12.27 -9.43
C ARG A 18 15.49 13.27 -9.15
N GLN A 19 15.22 14.56 -9.26
CA GLN A 19 16.19 15.61 -8.92
C GLN A 19 16.56 15.58 -7.43
N ALA A 20 15.58 15.35 -6.55
CA ALA A 20 15.80 15.34 -5.11
C ALA A 20 16.49 14.05 -4.61
N THR A 21 16.25 12.91 -5.27
CA THR A 21 16.77 11.60 -4.84
C THR A 21 17.91 11.06 -5.70
N ASP A 22 18.37 11.84 -6.70
CA ASP A 22 19.36 11.44 -7.72
C ASP A 22 19.02 10.09 -8.41
N THR A 23 17.71 9.81 -8.50
CA THR A 23 17.22 8.54 -9.03
C THR A 23 17.13 8.55 -10.55
N LYS A 24 17.74 7.57 -11.21
CA LYS A 24 17.71 7.46 -12.67
C LYS A 24 16.42 6.81 -13.17
N ILE A 25 16.09 7.08 -14.43
CA ILE A 25 15.02 6.35 -15.12
C ILE A 25 15.35 4.86 -15.10
N GLY A 26 14.47 4.06 -14.50
CA GLY A 26 14.66 2.61 -14.34
C GLY A 26 15.11 2.15 -12.96
N GLU A 27 15.52 3.07 -12.09
CA GLU A 27 16.02 2.76 -10.75
C GLU A 27 15.01 3.21 -9.68
N SER A 28 13.74 2.83 -9.80
CA SER A 28 12.71 3.21 -8.81
C SER A 28 12.68 2.29 -7.59
N PHE A 29 12.50 2.88 -6.40
CA PHE A 29 12.31 2.17 -5.12
C PHE A 29 11.04 1.30 -5.11
N TYR A 30 10.02 1.69 -5.87
CA TYR A 30 8.83 0.88 -6.08
C TYR A 30 9.17 -0.24 -7.05
N ARG A 31 9.25 -1.47 -6.52
CA ARG A 31 9.71 -2.69 -7.20
C ARG A 31 8.98 -3.08 -8.49
N VAL A 32 7.99 -2.32 -8.94
CA VAL A 32 7.39 -2.47 -10.28
C VAL A 32 7.05 -1.10 -10.85
N ALA A 33 8.07 -0.33 -11.26
CA ALA A 33 7.94 0.58 -12.39
C ALA A 33 9.33 1.02 -12.90
N ASN A 34 9.59 0.72 -14.18
CA ASN A 34 10.44 1.51 -15.10
C ASN A 34 11.81 0.99 -15.54
N ALA A 35 12.25 -0.23 -15.23
CA ALA A 35 13.37 -0.80 -15.97
C ALA A 35 12.94 -1.08 -17.44
N GLY A 36 13.14 -0.11 -18.33
CA GLY A 36 12.81 -0.21 -19.77
C GLY A 36 11.38 0.16 -20.19
N SER A 37 10.61 0.86 -19.35
CA SER A 37 9.19 1.16 -19.63
C SER A 37 8.98 2.41 -20.50
N VAL A 38 7.89 2.41 -21.28
CA VAL A 38 7.43 3.52 -22.14
C VAL A 38 7.12 4.75 -21.27
N PRO A 39 7.40 6.00 -21.73
CA PRO A 39 7.18 7.21 -20.94
C PRO A 39 5.81 7.35 -20.27
N SER A 40 4.73 6.84 -20.85
CA SER A 40 3.38 6.91 -20.23
C SER A 40 3.20 6.04 -18.97
N LEU A 41 4.06 5.03 -18.78
CA LEU A 41 4.11 4.17 -17.59
C LEU A 41 5.05 4.73 -16.52
N ILE A 42 5.87 5.74 -16.84
CA ILE A 42 6.81 6.31 -15.87
C ILE A 42 6.07 6.97 -14.72
N ASP A 43 4.90 7.55 -15.01
CA ASP A 43 4.10 8.32 -14.07
C ASP A 43 3.31 7.45 -13.09
N THR A 44 3.25 6.12 -13.25
CA THR A 44 2.56 5.25 -12.29
C THR A 44 3.50 4.90 -11.14
N ILE A 45 3.11 5.28 -9.92
CA ILE A 45 3.85 5.04 -8.68
C ILE A 45 3.50 3.66 -8.11
N ALA A 46 2.22 3.32 -8.06
CA ALA A 46 1.72 2.06 -7.52
C ALA A 46 0.36 1.68 -8.11
N GLU A 47 0.07 0.38 -8.12
CA GLU A 47 -1.22 -0.19 -8.49
C GLU A 47 -1.71 -1.10 -7.37
N TYR A 48 -2.99 -0.98 -7.00
CA TYR A 48 -3.58 -1.75 -5.92
C TYR A 48 -4.97 -2.28 -6.30
N TYR A 49 -5.14 -3.58 -6.17
CA TYR A 49 -6.43 -4.26 -6.27
C TYR A 49 -7.07 -4.35 -4.88
N SER A 50 -8.28 -3.83 -4.70
CA SER A 50 -9.02 -3.93 -3.44
C SER A 50 -10.41 -4.52 -3.63
N SER A 51 -10.70 -5.63 -2.96
CA SER A 51 -12.07 -6.14 -2.78
C SER A 51 -12.70 -5.69 -1.45
N SER A 52 -11.98 -4.90 -0.65
CA SER A 52 -12.41 -4.49 0.69
C SER A 52 -13.51 -3.43 0.66
N ASN A 53 -14.28 -3.33 1.75
CA ASN A 53 -15.25 -2.26 1.94
C ASN A 53 -14.62 -0.95 2.43
N LYS A 54 -13.28 -0.88 2.53
CA LYS A 54 -12.59 0.35 2.93
C LYS A 54 -12.81 1.46 1.89
N PRO A 55 -12.90 2.74 2.30
CA PRO A 55 -12.99 3.84 1.36
C PRO A 55 -11.75 3.91 0.47
N ALA A 56 -11.91 4.47 -0.74
CA ALA A 56 -10.77 4.79 -1.57
C ALA A 56 -9.91 5.89 -0.90
N PRO A 57 -8.60 5.96 -1.21
CA PRO A 57 -7.75 7.05 -0.75
C PRO A 57 -8.37 8.42 -1.03
N GLN A 58 -8.07 9.38 -0.16
CA GLN A 58 -8.52 10.78 -0.28
C GLN A 58 -7.29 11.69 -0.33
N PRO A 59 -7.43 12.95 -0.77
CA PRO A 59 -6.36 13.93 -0.66
C PRO A 59 -5.78 13.99 0.76
N GLY A 60 -4.45 14.04 0.86
CA GLY A 60 -3.69 13.92 2.12
C GLY A 60 -3.27 12.49 2.47
N TYR A 61 -3.84 11.46 1.82
CA TYR A 61 -3.37 10.09 1.99
C TYR A 61 -1.94 9.93 1.46
N ARG A 62 -1.09 9.23 2.21
CA ARG A 62 0.26 8.85 1.79
C ARG A 62 0.35 7.37 1.53
N LEU A 63 0.97 7.01 0.41
CA LEU A 63 1.27 5.61 0.10
C LEU A 63 2.18 5.04 1.19
N THR A 64 1.96 3.79 1.57
CA THR A 64 2.82 3.10 2.52
C THR A 64 3.89 2.29 1.78
N GLU A 65 5.14 2.45 2.15
CA GLU A 65 6.30 1.71 1.64
C GLU A 65 6.77 0.68 2.65
N THR A 66 7.07 -0.53 2.20
CA THR A 66 7.80 -1.51 3.00
C THR A 66 9.29 -1.15 2.98
N LEU A 67 9.93 -1.16 4.15
CA LEU A 67 11.38 -0.95 4.23
C LEU A 67 12.12 -2.19 3.71
N PRO A 68 13.06 -2.05 2.76
CA PRO A 68 13.83 -3.19 2.23
C PRO A 68 14.64 -3.90 3.31
N GLU A 69 15.15 -3.14 4.29
CA GLU A 69 15.99 -3.65 5.37
C GLU A 69 15.17 -4.43 6.40
N ASN A 70 13.88 -4.08 6.56
CA ASN A 70 13.01 -4.77 7.50
C ASN A 70 11.56 -4.81 7.03
N ARG A 71 11.14 -5.98 6.54
CA ARG A 71 9.78 -6.25 6.03
C ARG A 71 8.68 -6.17 7.10
N GLU A 72 9.05 -6.10 8.37
CA GLU A 72 8.12 -5.90 9.49
C GLU A 72 7.82 -4.42 9.75
N TYR A 73 8.50 -3.53 9.04
CA TYR A 73 8.32 -2.10 9.18
C TYR A 73 7.91 -1.47 7.86
N PHE A 74 7.07 -0.47 8.03
CA PHE A 74 6.49 0.28 6.96
C PHE A 74 6.70 1.76 7.27
N ARG A 75 6.83 2.58 6.24
CA ARG A 75 6.80 4.02 6.40
C ARG A 75 5.78 4.63 5.47
N ASP A 76 5.30 5.80 5.83
CA ASP A 76 4.62 6.63 4.85
C ASP A 76 5.65 7.03 3.78
N SER A 77 5.21 7.15 2.54
CA SER A 77 6.05 7.56 1.42
C SER A 77 6.16 9.08 1.34
N GLY A 78 7.15 9.53 0.58
CA GLY A 78 7.21 10.92 0.13
C GLY A 78 6.09 11.32 -0.85
N TRP A 79 5.18 10.42 -1.21
CA TRP A 79 4.10 10.68 -2.15
C TRP A 79 2.78 10.87 -1.42
N GLU A 80 2.17 12.03 -1.62
CA GLU A 80 0.90 12.39 -1.03
C GLU A 80 -0.14 12.56 -2.13
N VAL A 81 -1.29 11.91 -1.97
CA VAL A 81 -2.44 12.07 -2.85
C VAL A 81 -2.94 13.51 -2.75
N VAL A 82 -3.06 14.19 -3.89
CA VAL A 82 -3.56 15.57 -3.97
C VAL A 82 -4.89 15.66 -4.71
N ARG A 83 -5.20 14.68 -5.56
CA ARG A 83 -6.46 14.59 -6.31
C ARG A 83 -6.83 13.15 -6.54
N VAL A 84 -8.13 12.85 -6.53
CA VAL A 84 -8.66 11.51 -6.82
C VAL A 84 -9.78 11.65 -7.84
N ASP A 85 -9.63 10.94 -8.97
CA ASP A 85 -10.70 10.79 -9.95
C ASP A 85 -11.33 9.40 -9.78
N GLU A 86 -12.65 9.32 -9.72
CA GLU A 86 -13.41 8.08 -9.64
C GLU A 86 -14.15 7.81 -10.95
N PHE A 87 -14.00 6.58 -11.45
CA PHE A 87 -14.69 6.09 -12.63
C PHE A 87 -15.49 4.85 -12.25
N THR A 88 -16.82 4.98 -12.22
CA THR A 88 -17.74 3.88 -12.00
C THR A 88 -18.19 3.29 -13.32
N SER A 89 -18.22 1.96 -13.43
CA SER A 89 -18.83 1.32 -14.60
C SER A 89 -20.34 1.31 -14.44
N ASN A 90 -21.06 2.02 -15.31
CA ASN A 90 -22.52 1.95 -15.39
C ASN A 90 -23.02 0.75 -16.20
N VAL A 91 -22.10 -0.05 -16.78
CA VAL A 91 -22.44 -1.21 -17.61
C VAL A 91 -22.42 -2.48 -16.76
N PRO A 92 -23.48 -3.32 -16.79
CA PRO A 92 -23.49 -4.61 -16.12
C PRO A 92 -22.30 -5.46 -16.58
N SER A 93 -21.64 -6.14 -15.64
CA SER A 93 -20.37 -6.85 -15.84
C SER A 93 -20.47 -8.13 -16.69
N ILE A 94 -21.33 -8.14 -17.71
CA ILE A 94 -21.60 -9.29 -18.59
C ILE A 94 -20.40 -9.57 -19.52
N GLY A 95 -19.40 -8.67 -19.60
CA GLY A 95 -18.26 -8.81 -20.51
C GLY A 95 -16.93 -8.15 -20.10
N GLY A 96 -16.44 -8.35 -18.87
CA GLY A 96 -14.97 -8.43 -18.69
C GLY A 96 -14.22 -7.25 -18.05
N GLY A 97 -14.83 -6.47 -17.16
CA GLY A 97 -14.08 -5.47 -16.39
C GLY A 97 -13.40 -6.00 -15.12
N GLY A 98 -13.99 -7.00 -14.44
CA GLY A 98 -13.49 -7.51 -13.16
C GLY A 98 -13.56 -6.55 -11.96
N PHE A 99 -13.84 -5.26 -12.19
CA PHE A 99 -13.93 -4.19 -11.19
C PHE A 99 -15.29 -3.48 -11.25
N ASP A 100 -15.72 -2.96 -10.10
CA ASP A 100 -16.92 -2.15 -9.97
C ASP A 100 -16.59 -0.65 -10.13
N SER A 101 -15.41 -0.22 -9.64
CA SER A 101 -14.90 1.15 -9.77
C SER A 101 -13.38 1.19 -10.02
N ILE A 102 -12.91 2.23 -10.71
CA ILE A 102 -11.50 2.57 -10.87
C ILE A 102 -11.24 3.93 -10.24
N TYR A 103 -10.22 4.03 -9.40
CA TYR A 103 -9.75 5.28 -8.79
C TYR A 103 -8.37 5.63 -9.32
N ILE A 104 -8.21 6.87 -9.79
CA ILE A 104 -6.90 7.42 -10.17
C ILE A 104 -6.52 8.47 -9.13
N CYS A 105 -5.57 8.13 -8.27
CA CYS A 105 -5.00 8.99 -7.24
C CYS A 105 -3.77 9.70 -7.81
N TYR A 106 -3.89 11.00 -8.09
CA TYR A 106 -2.76 11.84 -8.49
C TYR A 106 -2.00 12.28 -7.24
N CYS A 107 -0.69 12.12 -7.28
CA CYS A 107 0.19 12.28 -6.14
C CYS A 107 1.23 13.36 -6.41
N ALA A 108 1.46 14.22 -5.44
CA ALA A 108 2.59 15.14 -5.41
C ALA A 108 3.73 14.56 -4.58
N TYR A 109 4.96 14.84 -4.99
CA TYR A 109 6.14 14.49 -4.22
C TYR A 109 6.33 15.54 -3.11
N LYS A 110 6.04 15.14 -1.89
CA LYS A 110 6.21 15.90 -0.65
C LYS A 110 7.12 15.10 0.28
N PRO A 111 8.45 15.25 0.14
CA PRO A 111 9.40 14.46 0.91
C PRO A 111 9.17 14.63 2.40
N LEU A 112 9.43 13.52 3.06
CA LEU A 112 9.30 13.30 4.46
C LEU A 112 10.64 13.72 5.11
N THR A 113 10.64 14.56 6.17
CA THR A 113 11.87 14.98 6.85
C THR A 113 12.47 13.85 7.71
N LEU A 114 13.77 13.89 7.96
CA LEU A 114 14.47 12.85 8.74
C LEU A 114 14.05 12.80 10.23
N GLU A 115 13.52 13.90 10.76
CA GLU A 115 13.13 14.04 12.17
C GLU A 115 11.78 13.40 12.47
N ASP A 116 10.98 13.22 11.43
CA ASP A 116 9.68 12.61 11.55
C ASP A 116 9.82 11.08 11.57
N ASN A 117 9.72 10.51 12.77
CA ASN A 117 9.83 9.08 12.99
C ASN A 117 8.55 8.34 12.50
N TRP A 118 8.39 8.22 11.17
CA TRP A 118 7.21 7.64 10.52
C TRP A 118 7.30 6.12 10.30
N THR A 119 8.32 5.48 10.86
CA THR A 119 8.47 4.04 10.73
C THR A 119 7.47 3.36 11.66
N LYS A 120 6.40 2.82 11.07
CA LYS A 120 5.36 2.07 11.77
C LYS A 120 5.73 0.60 11.71
N LYS A 121 5.81 -0.07 12.87
CA LYS A 121 5.78 -1.54 12.89
C LYS A 121 4.47 -1.95 12.21
N ALA A 122 4.54 -2.90 11.29
CA ALA A 122 3.34 -3.43 10.66
C ALA A 122 2.38 -3.84 11.77
N HIS A 123 1.24 -3.18 11.89
CA HIS A 123 0.13 -3.75 12.64
C HIS A 123 -0.38 -4.93 11.81
N ARG A 124 0.32 -6.06 11.88
CA ARG A 124 -0.35 -7.35 11.71
C ARG A 124 -1.35 -7.39 12.85
N LEU A 125 -2.62 -7.60 12.55
CA LEU A 125 -3.56 -8.01 13.57
C LEU A 125 -2.92 -9.22 14.26
N PRO A 126 -2.69 -9.16 15.58
CA PRO A 126 -2.13 -10.32 16.27
C PRO A 126 -3.06 -11.50 16.00
N THR A 127 -2.49 -12.65 15.68
CA THR A 127 -3.29 -13.85 15.43
C THR A 127 -4.08 -14.16 16.69
N SER A 128 -5.39 -14.01 16.65
CA SER A 128 -6.30 -14.26 17.78
C SER A 128 -6.97 -15.62 17.61
N LEU A 129 -7.71 -16.06 18.64
CA LEU A 129 -8.53 -17.28 18.55
C LEU A 129 -9.51 -17.27 17.36
N ASP A 130 -10.04 -16.10 17.00
CA ASP A 130 -10.91 -15.92 15.83
C ASP A 130 -10.20 -16.25 14.51
N SER A 131 -8.87 -16.09 14.44
CA SER A 131 -8.08 -16.51 13.27
C SER A 131 -8.10 -18.03 13.05
N PHE A 132 -8.50 -18.78 14.07
CA PHE A 132 -8.68 -20.23 14.06
C PHE A 132 -10.16 -20.63 14.08
N GLU A 133 -11.07 -19.71 13.76
CA GLU A 133 -12.53 -19.94 13.78
C GLU A 133 -13.03 -20.46 15.15
N GLY A 134 -12.38 -20.04 16.25
CA GLY A 134 -12.73 -20.49 17.60
C GLY A 134 -12.07 -21.80 18.02
N ASN A 135 -11.18 -22.40 17.21
CA ASN A 135 -10.53 -23.67 17.55
C ASN A 135 -9.37 -23.48 18.55
N GLU A 136 -9.70 -23.56 19.84
CA GLU A 136 -8.75 -23.40 20.96
C GLU A 136 -7.56 -24.35 20.87
N LYS A 137 -7.77 -25.62 20.52
CA LYS A 137 -6.69 -26.61 20.43
C LYS A 137 -5.68 -26.26 19.34
N ALA A 138 -6.17 -25.78 18.18
CA ALA A 138 -5.30 -25.35 17.08
C ALA A 138 -4.54 -24.07 17.46
N TYR A 139 -5.22 -23.13 18.13
CA TYR A 139 -4.61 -21.89 18.61
C TYR A 139 -3.51 -22.15 19.66
N GLU A 140 -3.76 -23.00 20.66
CA GLU A 140 -2.77 -23.37 21.68
C GLU A 140 -1.58 -24.13 21.09
N ALA A 141 -1.83 -25.03 20.13
CA ALA A 141 -0.77 -25.73 19.42
C ALA A 141 0.11 -24.75 18.63
N TRP A 142 -0.51 -23.76 17.97
CA TRP A 142 0.20 -22.69 17.28
C TRP A 142 0.99 -21.81 18.25
N LEU A 143 0.41 -21.34 19.36
CA LEU A 143 1.08 -20.49 20.35
C LEU A 143 2.40 -21.10 20.86
N LYS A 144 2.45 -22.42 21.06
CA LYS A 144 3.66 -23.14 21.49
C LYS A 144 4.81 -23.09 20.48
N THR A 145 4.51 -22.86 19.20
CA THR A 145 5.52 -22.77 18.13
C THR A 145 6.08 -21.35 17.94
N GLN A 146 5.50 -20.34 18.58
CA GLN A 146 5.85 -18.94 18.36
C GLN A 146 6.86 -18.40 19.39
N PRO A 147 7.64 -17.37 19.04
CA PRO A 147 8.47 -16.65 20.00
C PRO A 147 7.62 -15.91 21.06
N GLU A 148 8.22 -15.62 22.21
CA GLU A 148 7.54 -15.02 23.37
C GLU A 148 6.86 -13.69 23.04
N THR A 149 7.50 -12.84 22.26
CA THR A 149 6.93 -11.56 21.82
C THR A 149 5.62 -11.71 21.06
N VAL A 150 5.52 -12.70 20.17
CA VAL A 150 4.31 -12.97 19.37
C VAL A 150 3.21 -13.59 20.23
N ARG A 151 3.57 -14.42 21.22
CA ARG A 151 2.60 -15.01 22.16
C ARG A 151 1.93 -13.94 23.01
N GLU A 152 2.71 -12.98 23.53
CA GLU A 152 2.16 -11.90 24.35
C GLU A 152 1.30 -10.93 23.53
N GLU A 153 1.75 -10.57 22.31
CA GLU A 153 0.93 -9.77 21.37
C GLU A 153 -0.39 -10.47 21.00
N SER A 154 -0.37 -11.80 20.80
CA SER A 154 -1.53 -12.62 20.44
C SER A 154 -2.54 -12.80 21.58
N LYS A 155 -2.06 -13.06 22.81
CA LYS A 155 -2.91 -13.10 24.02
C LYS A 155 -3.56 -11.75 24.33
N ALA A 156 -2.87 -10.64 24.09
CA ALA A 156 -3.42 -9.31 24.31
C ALA A 156 -4.57 -8.94 23.33
N ALA A 157 -4.71 -9.71 22.24
CA ALA A 157 -5.73 -9.51 21.21
C ALA A 157 -6.90 -10.50 21.27
N THR A 158 -6.88 -11.44 22.23
CA THR A 158 -7.93 -12.45 22.47
C THR A 158 -8.68 -12.09 23.75
#